data_AF-A0A970TXE8-F1
#
_entry.id   AF-A0A970TXE8-F1
#
_cell.length_a   1.000
_cell.length_b   1.000
_cell.length_c   1.000
_cell.angle_alpha   90.00
_cell.angle_beta   90.00
_cell.angle_gamma   90.00
#
_symmetry.space_group_name_H-M   'P 1'
#
loop_
_entity.id
_entity.type
_entity.pdbx_description
1 polymer ?
#
loop_
_entity_poly.entity_id
_entity_poly.type
_entity_poly.pdbx_seq_one_letter_code
_entity_poly.pdbx_strand_id
1 'polypeptide(L)'
;MFTKWFPLILICCFSFYVSAEMSEEQQTKLIQTWTEMNQNILGAESEVLHEYLTQEILDSESRQSLFDLFFKDHAFTINLGYNLEYHIFYSSIDQNKMVRFAASMAASALKQYWEAAQAHQQKECMALPFLETIFNKSNDTIRTSITEGINDTLKEQPLDLNPYLSIGSDYAVEAKREAIQSCITLGVFLTAGESVNWLQLPKATAEVFEHTGVWFFVGALHSKEHIDTLKSLFVAIPLSVHGVVALYLLEFTGVTSKELALRVPGTMLNIPFINMEVLRETIGVSDSPLIKTIPEFTAMLLEHLSAVVHTRQYQLRPDLYQRIYRFFSLMKIIPDPMLPSLFPQHFHLVTPEERMNYLGYLWLLNSHYLLEWGITEVELMQARPLMFTLLLEADVWSGLEDTTSLFLANTEGKLLLEKTALRRTGPPGSMYVNGIAFSGRIYQYDMEDLAGYFHD
;
A
#
# COMPACT_ATOMS: atom_id res chain seq x y z
N MET A 1 -61.51 27.75 -16.87
CA MET A 1 -60.92 27.24 -15.61
C MET A 1 -60.05 26.06 -15.99
N PHE A 2 -58.75 26.13 -15.69
CA PHE A 2 -57.67 25.16 -15.98
C PHE A 2 -57.26 24.94 -17.44
N THR A 3 -56.45 25.88 -17.93
CA THR A 3 -55.35 25.62 -18.88
C THR A 3 -54.04 25.51 -18.10
N LYS A 4 -53.15 24.62 -18.58
CA LYS A 4 -51.70 24.50 -18.32
C LYS A 4 -51.28 23.24 -17.54
N TRP A 5 -50.88 22.23 -18.30
CA TRP A 5 -49.82 21.29 -17.95
C TRP A 5 -48.98 21.02 -19.20
N PHE A 6 -47.65 21.09 -19.02
CA PHE A 6 -46.55 20.75 -19.94
C PHE A 6 -46.36 21.66 -21.19
N PRO A 7 -45.26 22.44 -21.20
CA PRO A 7 -43.96 21.82 -21.43
C PRO A 7 -42.93 22.20 -20.36
N LEU A 8 -42.37 21.18 -19.70
CA LEU A 8 -41.20 21.31 -18.82
C LEU A 8 -40.13 20.29 -19.25
N ILE A 9 -39.90 20.23 -20.57
CA ILE A 9 -38.76 19.56 -21.20
C ILE A 9 -38.01 20.66 -21.97
N LEU A 10 -37.42 21.61 -21.22
CA LEU A 10 -36.44 22.58 -21.74
C LEU A 10 -35.69 23.36 -20.63
N ILE A 11 -35.54 22.78 -19.42
CA ILE A 11 -34.69 23.32 -18.35
C ILE A 11 -33.87 22.18 -17.73
N CYS A 12 -33.17 21.41 -18.56
CA CYS A 12 -32.22 20.39 -18.06
C CYS A 12 -30.88 20.34 -18.82
N CYS A 13 -30.56 21.27 -19.72
CA CYS A 13 -29.30 21.14 -20.49
C CYS A 13 -28.47 22.41 -20.70
N PHE A 14 -28.78 23.56 -20.08
CA PHE A 14 -27.90 24.73 -20.19
C PHE A 14 -27.88 25.54 -18.90
N SER A 15 -27.24 25.00 -17.87
CA SER A 15 -26.41 25.84 -16.99
C SER A 15 -24.99 25.75 -17.52
N PHE A 16 -24.70 26.50 -18.57
CA PHE A 16 -23.35 27.01 -18.76
C PHE A 16 -23.03 27.75 -17.46
N TYR A 17 -22.18 27.15 -16.62
CA TYR A 17 -21.45 27.90 -15.62
C TYR A 17 -20.64 28.93 -16.41
N VAL A 18 -21.16 30.15 -16.51
CA VAL A 18 -20.32 31.29 -16.86
C VAL A 18 -19.42 31.44 -15.65
N SER A 19 -18.14 31.05 -15.79
CA SER A 19 -17.17 31.30 -14.73
C SER A 19 -17.16 32.80 -14.45
N ALA A 20 -17.22 33.16 -13.18
CA ALA A 20 -17.09 34.55 -12.81
C ALA A 20 -15.60 34.87 -12.88
N GLU A 21 -15.19 35.77 -13.79
CA GLU A 21 -13.83 36.28 -13.76
C GLU A 21 -13.62 37.03 -12.43
N MET A 22 -12.67 36.56 -11.63
CA MET A 22 -12.29 37.23 -10.39
C MET A 22 -11.61 38.55 -10.74
N SER A 23 -12.01 39.64 -10.09
CA SER A 23 -11.42 40.96 -10.36
C SER A 23 -9.93 40.98 -9.98
N GLU A 24 -9.14 41.84 -10.63
CA GLU A 24 -7.71 42.02 -10.31
C GLU A 24 -7.50 42.35 -8.82
N GLU A 25 -8.43 43.08 -8.20
CA GLU A 25 -8.40 43.40 -6.78
C GLU A 25 -8.57 42.14 -5.91
N GLN A 26 -9.52 41.26 -6.26
CA GLN A 26 -9.74 40.00 -5.55
C GLN A 26 -8.55 39.05 -5.70
N GLN A 27 -7.96 38.95 -6.90
CA GLN A 27 -6.71 38.21 -7.14
C GLN A 27 -5.57 38.71 -6.27
N THR A 28 -5.38 40.03 -6.22
CA THR A 28 -4.32 40.64 -5.41
C THR A 28 -4.51 40.33 -3.92
N LYS A 29 -5.73 40.46 -3.39
CA LYS A 29 -6.04 40.14 -1.99
C LYS A 29 -5.81 38.68 -1.65
N LEU A 30 -6.17 37.77 -2.56
CA LEU A 30 -6.01 36.34 -2.33
C LEU A 30 -4.52 35.93 -2.34
N ILE A 31 -3.73 36.45 -3.29
CA ILE A 31 -2.27 36.27 -3.30
C ILE A 31 -1.65 36.83 -2.02
N GLN A 32 -2.02 38.05 -1.61
CA GLN A 32 -1.52 38.64 -0.38
C GLN A 32 -1.82 37.76 0.84
N THR A 33 -3.05 37.23 0.93
CA THR A 33 -3.45 36.29 1.98
C THR A 33 -2.52 35.07 2.03
N TRP A 34 -2.25 34.45 0.87
CA TRP A 34 -1.35 33.29 0.82
C TRP A 34 0.10 33.64 1.17
N THR A 35 0.57 34.83 0.79
CA THR A 35 1.90 35.33 1.16
C THR A 35 2.01 35.54 2.67
N GLU A 36 0.96 36.07 3.32
CA GLU A 36 0.88 36.22 4.78
C GLU A 36 0.85 34.85 5.50
N MET A 37 0.09 33.88 4.98
CA MET A 37 0.10 32.49 5.47
C MET A 37 1.48 31.83 5.33
N ASN A 38 2.23 32.15 4.27
CA ASN A 38 3.59 31.65 4.08
C ASN A 38 4.57 32.18 5.15
N GLN A 39 4.30 33.35 5.72
CA GLN A 39 5.19 34.01 6.69
C GLN A 39 4.85 33.67 8.15
N ASN A 40 3.63 33.22 8.43
CA ASN A 40 3.12 33.00 9.79
C ASN A 40 2.80 31.53 10.06
N ILE A 41 3.19 31.01 11.24
CA ILE A 41 3.05 29.59 11.59
C ILE A 41 1.56 29.16 11.69
N LEU A 42 0.71 30.01 12.28
CA LEU A 42 -0.74 29.84 12.36
C LEU A 42 -1.39 31.22 12.34
N GLY A 43 -2.21 31.50 11.33
CA GLY A 43 -3.02 32.71 11.18
C GLY A 43 -4.44 32.54 11.69
N ALA A 44 -5.13 33.66 11.91
CA ALA A 44 -6.59 33.66 12.09
C ALA A 44 -7.27 33.17 10.80
N GLU A 45 -8.53 32.72 10.90
CA GLU A 45 -9.34 32.39 9.72
C GLU A 45 -9.33 33.59 8.74
N SER A 46 -8.82 33.38 7.53
CA SER A 46 -8.86 34.41 6.49
C SER A 46 -10.27 34.54 5.93
N GLU A 47 -10.90 35.69 6.20
CA GLU A 47 -12.19 36.07 5.60
C GLU A 47 -12.12 36.09 4.06
N VAL A 48 -10.98 36.49 3.49
CA VAL A 48 -10.76 36.52 2.03
C VAL A 48 -10.78 35.12 1.44
N LEU A 49 -10.06 34.17 2.06
CA LEU A 49 -10.05 32.78 1.61
C LEU A 49 -11.43 32.13 1.78
N HIS A 50 -12.10 32.43 2.90
CA HIS A 50 -13.47 31.98 3.16
C HIS A 50 -14.43 32.49 2.08
N GLU A 51 -14.47 33.80 1.83
CA GLU A 51 -15.36 34.39 0.84
C GLU A 51 -15.13 33.77 -0.55
N TYR A 52 -13.87 33.61 -0.95
CA TYR A 52 -13.49 32.96 -2.20
C TYR A 52 -14.05 31.52 -2.32
N LEU A 53 -13.85 30.69 -1.29
CA LEU A 53 -14.28 29.29 -1.29
C LEU A 53 -15.79 29.11 -1.18
N THR A 54 -16.48 30.00 -0.46
CA THR A 54 -17.94 29.99 -0.37
C THR A 54 -18.59 30.35 -1.70
N GLN A 55 -17.97 31.27 -2.46
CA GLN A 55 -18.49 31.72 -3.74
C GLN A 55 -18.07 30.84 -4.93
N GLU A 56 -17.01 30.01 -4.80
CA GLU A 56 -16.42 29.20 -5.89
C GLU A 56 -16.27 29.98 -7.21
N ILE A 57 -15.63 31.15 -7.10
CA ILE A 57 -15.60 32.17 -8.16
C ILE A 57 -14.92 31.64 -9.44
N LEU A 58 -13.86 30.83 -9.29
CA LEU A 58 -13.01 30.38 -10.39
C LEU A 58 -13.22 28.91 -10.77
N ASP A 59 -13.18 28.66 -12.08
CA ASP A 59 -13.02 27.33 -12.66
C ASP A 59 -11.59 26.77 -12.48
N SER A 60 -11.37 25.54 -12.93
CA SER A 60 -10.10 24.82 -12.75
C SER A 60 -8.92 25.53 -13.44
N GLU A 61 -9.12 26.06 -14.64
CA GLU A 61 -8.06 26.71 -15.44
C GLU A 61 -7.64 28.06 -14.84
N SER A 62 -8.63 28.84 -14.40
CA SER A 62 -8.38 30.13 -13.74
C SER A 62 -7.70 29.95 -12.38
N ARG A 63 -8.08 28.90 -11.64
CA ARG A 63 -7.42 28.54 -10.38
C ARG A 63 -5.95 28.18 -10.62
N GLN A 64 -5.66 27.39 -11.66
CA GLN A 64 -4.29 27.02 -12.01
C GLN A 64 -3.46 28.25 -12.39
N SER A 65 -4.02 29.18 -13.17
CA SER A 65 -3.35 30.44 -13.55
C SER A 65 -2.98 31.29 -12.32
N LEU A 66 -3.87 31.30 -11.31
CA LEU A 66 -3.62 32.00 -10.07
C LEU A 66 -2.52 31.33 -9.23
N PHE A 67 -2.47 30.00 -9.20
CA PHE A 67 -1.38 29.26 -8.56
C PHE A 67 -0.05 29.50 -9.26
N ASP A 68 -0.01 29.47 -10.59
CA ASP A 68 1.21 29.73 -11.36
C ASP A 68 1.73 31.16 -11.12
N LEU A 69 0.83 32.14 -10.99
CA LEU A 69 1.19 33.51 -10.62
C LEU A 69 1.82 33.59 -9.21
N PHE A 70 1.23 32.89 -8.24
CA PHE A 70 1.77 32.83 -6.87
C PHE A 70 3.14 32.15 -6.81
N PHE A 71 3.29 30.98 -7.45
CA PHE A 71 4.52 30.19 -7.38
C PHE A 71 5.68 30.74 -8.22
N LYS A 72 5.43 31.78 -9.04
CA LYS A 72 6.48 32.54 -9.71
C LYS A 72 7.46 33.19 -8.74
N ASP A 73 6.95 33.72 -7.63
CA ASP A 73 7.73 34.51 -6.65
C ASP A 73 7.74 33.89 -5.23
N HIS A 74 6.95 32.83 -5.01
CA HIS A 74 6.80 32.18 -3.71
C HIS A 74 6.95 30.66 -3.80
N ALA A 75 7.36 30.02 -2.71
CA ALA A 75 7.40 28.57 -2.58
C ALA A 75 6.26 28.07 -1.69
N PHE A 76 5.89 26.80 -1.82
CA PHE A 76 5.07 26.13 -0.83
C PHE A 76 5.91 25.89 0.43
N THR A 77 5.61 26.58 1.52
CA THR A 77 6.35 26.44 2.78
C THR A 77 5.61 25.57 3.78
N ILE A 78 6.32 25.14 4.83
CA ILE A 78 5.70 24.43 5.95
C ILE A 78 4.62 25.27 6.65
N ASN A 79 4.79 26.59 6.72
CA ASN A 79 3.82 27.52 7.32
C ASN A 79 2.52 27.53 6.52
N LEU A 80 2.61 27.61 5.19
CA LEU A 80 1.43 27.53 4.34
C LEU A 80 0.72 26.18 4.52
N GLY A 81 1.47 25.07 4.60
CA GLY A 81 0.93 23.75 4.92
C GLY A 81 0.14 23.73 6.24
N TYR A 82 0.70 24.28 7.32
CA TYR A 82 0.00 24.36 8.62
C TYR A 82 -1.26 25.23 8.58
N ASN A 83 -1.22 26.37 7.87
CA ASN A 83 -2.40 27.21 7.74
C ASN A 83 -3.51 26.51 6.93
N LEU A 84 -3.16 25.86 5.81
CA LEU A 84 -4.13 25.10 5.02
C LEU A 84 -4.72 23.93 5.82
N GLU A 85 -3.89 23.22 6.57
CA GLU A 85 -4.34 22.18 7.49
C GLU A 85 -5.31 22.71 8.54
N TYR A 86 -4.99 23.86 9.16
CA TYR A 86 -5.86 24.51 10.12
C TYR A 86 -7.23 24.83 9.52
N HIS A 87 -7.25 25.37 8.31
CA HIS A 87 -8.49 25.65 7.59
C HIS A 87 -9.30 24.39 7.26
N ILE A 88 -8.64 23.29 6.88
CA ILE A 88 -9.32 22.02 6.59
C ILE A 88 -10.06 21.46 7.82
N PHE A 89 -9.46 21.55 9.00
CA PHE A 89 -9.98 20.86 10.19
C PHE A 89 -10.75 21.77 11.16
N TYR A 90 -10.56 23.09 11.10
CA TYR A 90 -11.09 24.01 12.11
C TYR A 90 -11.82 25.24 11.55
N SER A 91 -11.84 25.47 10.23
CA SER A 91 -12.60 26.60 9.67
C SER A 91 -14.10 26.32 9.58
N SER A 92 -14.88 27.39 9.34
CA SER A 92 -16.32 27.31 9.16
C SER A 92 -16.77 26.93 7.73
N ILE A 93 -15.80 26.80 6.81
CA ILE A 93 -16.01 26.54 5.39
C ILE A 93 -16.39 25.06 5.15
N ASP A 94 -17.07 24.78 4.04
CA ASP A 94 -17.23 23.40 3.54
C ASP A 94 -15.87 22.70 3.45
N GLN A 95 -15.70 21.68 4.30
CA GLN A 95 -14.45 20.95 4.44
C GLN A 95 -13.99 20.33 3.12
N ASN A 96 -14.91 19.80 2.29
CA ASN A 96 -14.54 19.16 1.03
C ASN A 96 -14.00 20.18 0.03
N LYS A 97 -14.60 21.38 -0.03
CA LYS A 97 -14.11 22.46 -0.89
C LYS A 97 -12.72 22.94 -0.47
N MET A 98 -12.53 23.16 0.83
CA MET A 98 -11.23 23.58 1.36
C MET A 98 -10.14 22.53 1.11
N VAL A 99 -10.47 21.25 1.29
CA VAL A 99 -9.56 20.13 1.03
C VAL A 99 -9.18 20.06 -0.45
N ARG A 100 -10.17 20.09 -1.35
CA ARG A 100 -9.92 20.07 -2.80
C ARG A 100 -9.05 21.24 -3.25
N PHE A 101 -9.33 22.45 -2.74
CA PHE A 101 -8.52 23.63 -2.99
C PHE A 101 -7.07 23.47 -2.51
N ALA A 102 -6.87 23.06 -1.26
CA ALA A 102 -5.53 22.88 -0.68
C ALA A 102 -4.73 21.78 -1.40
N ALA A 103 -5.39 20.68 -1.78
CA ALA A 103 -4.80 19.61 -2.56
C ALA A 103 -4.37 20.08 -3.97
N SER A 104 -5.20 20.90 -4.64
CA SER A 104 -4.85 21.52 -5.93
C SER A 104 -3.62 22.42 -5.79
N MET A 105 -3.56 23.25 -4.73
CA MET A 105 -2.42 24.13 -4.46
C MET A 105 -1.13 23.34 -4.19
N ALA A 106 -1.21 22.25 -3.41
CA ALA A 106 -0.08 21.37 -3.15
C ALA A 106 0.38 20.62 -4.40
N ALA A 107 -0.55 20.14 -5.25
CA ALA A 107 -0.24 19.53 -6.53
C ALA A 107 0.45 20.51 -7.49
N SER A 108 -0.01 21.77 -7.52
CA SER A 108 0.62 22.82 -8.33
C SER A 108 2.02 23.14 -7.82
N ALA A 109 2.24 23.14 -6.50
CA ALA A 109 3.57 23.29 -5.93
C ALA A 109 4.52 22.15 -6.31
N LEU A 110 4.03 20.90 -6.30
CA LEU A 110 4.79 19.73 -6.75
C LEU A 110 5.19 19.83 -8.22
N LYS A 111 4.26 20.30 -9.07
CA LYS A 111 4.53 20.53 -10.49
C LYS A 111 5.66 21.56 -10.68
N GLN A 112 5.53 22.73 -10.07
CA GLN A 112 6.54 23.78 -10.13
C GLN A 112 7.89 23.32 -9.57
N TYR A 113 7.85 22.51 -8.50
CA TYR A 113 9.04 21.88 -7.95
C TYR A 113 9.77 20.99 -8.96
N TRP A 114 9.07 20.09 -9.65
CA TRP A 114 9.67 19.16 -10.62
C TRP A 114 10.05 19.83 -11.94
N GLU A 115 9.37 20.91 -12.34
CA GLU A 115 9.79 21.74 -13.48
C GLU A 115 11.10 22.48 -13.18
N ALA A 116 11.24 23.05 -11.98
CA ALA A 116 12.47 23.71 -11.54
C ALA A 116 13.62 22.73 -11.26
N ALA A 117 13.29 21.49 -10.86
CA ALA A 117 14.24 20.41 -10.57
C ALA A 117 15.18 20.08 -11.71
N GLN A 118 14.69 20.22 -12.94
CA GLN A 118 15.47 19.94 -14.13
C GLN A 118 16.64 20.94 -14.29
N ALA A 119 16.61 22.07 -13.58
CA ALA A 119 17.58 23.14 -13.71
C ALA A 119 18.61 23.27 -12.56
N HIS A 120 18.36 22.76 -11.34
CA HIS A 120 19.21 23.06 -10.15
C HIS A 120 19.29 21.93 -9.09
N GLN A 121 20.31 21.97 -8.22
CA GLN A 121 20.42 21.14 -7.00
C GLN A 121 19.28 21.49 -6.02
N GLN A 122 18.38 20.55 -5.74
CA GLN A 122 17.11 20.84 -5.08
C GLN A 122 17.12 20.69 -3.55
N LYS A 123 16.33 21.54 -2.90
CA LYS A 123 15.82 21.33 -1.53
C LYS A 123 14.60 20.41 -1.55
N GLU A 124 14.17 19.91 -0.40
CA GLU A 124 12.95 19.09 -0.26
C GLU A 124 11.66 19.87 -0.57
N CYS A 125 10.64 19.21 -1.14
CA CYS A 125 9.36 19.83 -1.45
C CYS A 125 8.39 19.73 -0.26
N MET A 126 8.06 20.87 0.35
CA MET A 126 7.17 20.91 1.54
C MET A 126 5.70 20.56 1.23
N ALA A 127 5.32 20.44 -0.05
CA ALA A 127 4.00 19.98 -0.45
C ALA A 127 3.79 18.48 -0.16
N LEU A 128 4.84 17.64 -0.24
CA LEU A 128 4.73 16.21 0.08
C LEU A 128 4.39 15.99 1.56
N PRO A 129 5.16 16.53 2.55
CA PRO A 129 4.80 16.43 3.96
C PRO A 129 3.38 16.89 4.29
N PHE A 130 2.89 17.94 3.61
CA PHE A 130 1.53 18.42 3.77
C PHE A 130 0.51 17.36 3.31
N LEU A 131 0.64 16.83 2.08
CA LEU A 131 -0.26 15.79 1.55
C LEU A 131 -0.25 14.51 2.40
N GLU A 132 0.90 14.12 2.92
CA GLU A 132 1.07 12.96 3.78
C GLU A 132 0.41 13.18 5.15
N THR A 133 0.55 14.37 5.72
CA THR A 133 -0.09 14.75 6.99
C THR A 133 -1.61 14.71 6.89
N ILE A 134 -2.17 15.33 5.85
CA ILE A 134 -3.63 15.33 5.65
C ILE A 134 -4.14 13.91 5.35
N PHE A 135 -3.39 13.09 4.59
CA PHE A 135 -3.75 11.69 4.36
C PHE A 135 -3.91 10.93 5.67
N ASN A 136 -2.92 11.04 6.57
CA ASN A 136 -2.90 10.32 7.84
C ASN A 136 -4.00 10.77 8.81
N LYS A 137 -4.52 11.99 8.67
CA LYS A 137 -5.63 12.54 9.50
C LYS A 137 -7.02 12.41 8.85
N SER A 138 -7.08 12.00 7.58
CA SER A 138 -8.30 12.01 6.76
C SER A 138 -9.14 10.73 6.86
N ASN A 139 -10.44 10.88 6.62
CA ASN A 139 -11.37 9.79 6.29
C ASN A 139 -11.55 9.67 4.77
N ASP A 140 -12.34 8.69 4.31
CA ASP A 140 -12.51 8.42 2.87
C ASP A 140 -13.14 9.58 2.09
N THR A 141 -14.03 10.36 2.69
CA THR A 141 -14.64 11.55 2.06
C THR A 141 -13.60 12.65 1.82
N ILE A 142 -12.76 12.92 2.82
CA ILE A 142 -11.65 13.89 2.69
C ILE A 142 -10.65 13.37 1.65
N ARG A 143 -10.30 12.08 1.66
CA ARG A 143 -9.39 11.48 0.67
C ARG A 143 -9.91 11.63 -0.76
N THR A 144 -11.20 11.42 -0.97
CA THR A 144 -11.84 11.64 -2.28
C THR A 144 -11.68 13.09 -2.74
N SER A 145 -11.90 14.05 -1.84
CA SER A 145 -11.72 15.48 -2.14
C SER A 145 -10.25 15.84 -2.42
N ILE A 146 -9.29 15.19 -1.75
CA ILE A 146 -7.85 15.34 -2.04
C ILE A 146 -7.57 14.83 -3.45
N THR A 147 -8.03 13.62 -3.79
CA THR A 147 -7.88 13.03 -5.13
C THR A 147 -8.43 13.93 -6.21
N GLU A 148 -9.64 14.50 -6.03
CA GLU A 148 -10.21 15.47 -6.97
C GLU A 148 -9.33 16.72 -7.15
N GLY A 149 -8.79 17.27 -6.06
CA GLY A 149 -7.94 18.46 -6.13
C GLY A 149 -6.61 18.20 -6.83
N ILE A 150 -5.99 17.04 -6.57
CA ILE A 150 -4.78 16.62 -7.30
C ILE A 150 -5.11 16.43 -8.79
N ASN A 151 -6.26 15.83 -9.10
CA ASN A 151 -6.70 15.58 -10.47
C ASN A 151 -6.98 16.87 -11.26
N ASP A 152 -7.57 17.88 -10.62
CA ASP A 152 -7.80 19.21 -11.21
C ASP A 152 -6.50 19.83 -11.76
N THR A 153 -5.36 19.52 -11.13
CA THR A 153 -4.06 20.11 -11.47
C THR A 153 -3.19 19.20 -12.35
N LEU A 154 -3.08 17.90 -12.05
CA LEU A 154 -2.08 17.01 -12.67
C LEU A 154 -2.60 16.19 -13.84
N LYS A 155 -3.91 16.09 -14.06
CA LYS A 155 -4.50 15.22 -15.09
C LYS A 155 -4.03 15.57 -16.52
N GLU A 156 -3.99 16.86 -16.84
CA GLU A 156 -3.62 17.33 -18.19
C GLU A 156 -2.11 17.58 -18.31
N GLN A 157 -1.42 17.76 -17.19
CA GLN A 157 0.01 18.07 -17.13
C GLN A 157 0.66 17.23 -16.01
N PRO A 158 0.89 15.93 -16.27
CA PRO A 158 1.51 15.03 -15.30
C PRO A 158 2.95 15.45 -14.95
N LEU A 159 3.37 15.06 -13.74
CA LEU A 159 4.75 15.26 -13.27
C LEU A 159 5.70 14.35 -14.05
N ASP A 160 6.71 14.92 -14.70
CA ASP A 160 7.73 14.11 -15.38
C ASP A 160 8.82 13.64 -14.41
N LEU A 161 8.63 12.41 -13.90
CA LEU A 161 9.58 11.75 -13.00
C LEU A 161 10.47 10.73 -13.73
N ASN A 162 10.26 10.54 -15.04
CA ASN A 162 11.00 9.57 -15.83
C ASN A 162 12.53 9.79 -15.82
N PRO A 163 13.06 11.04 -15.92
CA PRO A 163 14.52 11.28 -15.86
C PRO A 163 15.17 10.87 -14.54
N TYR A 164 14.43 10.94 -13.44
CA TYR A 164 14.93 10.66 -12.09
C TYR A 164 14.90 9.16 -11.76
N LEU A 165 13.90 8.45 -12.29
CA LEU A 165 13.64 7.03 -11.97
C LEU A 165 14.20 6.05 -13.02
N SER A 166 14.71 6.57 -14.14
CA SER A 166 15.34 5.75 -15.18
C SER A 166 16.66 5.13 -14.70
N ILE A 167 16.98 3.95 -15.25
CA ILE A 167 18.25 3.27 -14.99
C ILE A 167 19.41 4.15 -15.45
N GLY A 168 20.45 4.25 -14.64
CA GLY A 168 21.63 5.05 -14.96
C GLY A 168 21.37 6.55 -14.92
N SER A 169 20.27 7.00 -14.31
CA SER A 169 20.00 8.41 -14.06
C SER A 169 21.18 9.07 -13.34
N ASP A 170 21.70 10.16 -13.91
CA ASP A 170 22.83 10.93 -13.39
C ASP A 170 22.43 11.90 -12.27
N TYR A 171 21.13 11.96 -11.92
CA TYR A 171 20.64 12.81 -10.84
C TYR A 171 21.15 12.33 -9.47
N ALA A 172 21.30 13.29 -8.56
CA ALA A 172 21.72 13.03 -7.18
C ALA A 172 20.73 12.09 -6.47
N VAL A 173 21.23 11.32 -5.51
CA VAL A 173 20.44 10.32 -4.76
C VAL A 173 19.25 10.97 -4.06
N GLU A 174 19.41 12.20 -3.58
CA GLU A 174 18.36 13.00 -2.93
C GLU A 174 17.19 13.28 -3.87
N ALA A 175 17.47 13.64 -5.13
CA ALA A 175 16.44 13.87 -6.14
C ALA A 175 15.71 12.57 -6.50
N LYS A 176 16.44 11.44 -6.58
CA LYS A 176 15.83 10.12 -6.79
C LYS A 176 14.91 9.72 -5.64
N ARG A 177 15.32 10.00 -4.39
CA ARG A 177 14.49 9.74 -3.20
C ARG A 177 13.21 10.57 -3.22
N GLU A 178 13.31 11.85 -3.53
CA GLU A 178 12.13 12.72 -3.61
C GLU A 178 11.18 12.29 -4.74
N ALA A 179 11.71 11.81 -5.87
CA ALA A 179 10.91 11.26 -6.96
C ALA A 179 10.18 9.96 -6.55
N ILE A 180 10.88 9.06 -5.86
CA ILE A 180 10.28 7.84 -5.28
C ILE A 180 9.18 8.22 -4.29
N GLN A 181 9.46 9.15 -3.37
CA GLN A 181 8.49 9.59 -2.36
C GLN A 181 7.29 10.29 -3.01
N SER A 182 7.49 11.07 -4.08
CA SER A 182 6.40 11.67 -4.85
C SER A 182 5.47 10.60 -5.45
N CYS A 183 6.04 9.53 -6.01
CA CYS A 183 5.25 8.40 -6.52
C CYS A 183 4.45 7.75 -5.40
N ILE A 184 5.10 7.45 -4.26
CA ILE A 184 4.46 6.79 -3.13
C ILE A 184 3.32 7.66 -2.55
N THR A 185 3.58 8.94 -2.30
CA THR A 185 2.62 9.88 -1.72
C THR A 185 1.44 10.16 -2.65
N LEU A 186 1.66 10.31 -3.96
CA LEU A 186 0.54 10.45 -4.90
C LEU A 186 -0.18 9.12 -5.11
N GLY A 187 0.55 8.01 -5.06
CA GLY A 187 0.02 6.66 -5.23
C GLY A 187 -1.02 6.25 -4.20
N VAL A 188 -0.96 6.76 -2.97
CA VAL A 188 -1.99 6.46 -1.95
C VAL A 188 -3.35 7.09 -2.26
N PHE A 189 -3.41 8.05 -3.19
CA PHE A 189 -4.63 8.72 -3.64
C PHE A 189 -5.13 8.21 -5.00
N LEU A 190 -4.34 7.38 -5.68
CA LEU A 190 -4.72 6.78 -6.96
C LEU A 190 -5.62 5.56 -6.70
N THR A 191 -6.74 5.47 -7.42
CA THR A 191 -7.58 4.28 -7.45
C THR A 191 -7.07 3.29 -8.51
N ALA A 192 -7.31 2.00 -8.30
CA ALA A 192 -6.93 0.96 -9.25
C ALA A 192 -7.68 1.17 -10.59
N GLY A 193 -6.93 1.42 -11.67
CA GLY A 193 -7.47 1.58 -13.04
C GLY A 193 -7.50 3.01 -13.59
N GLU A 194 -7.33 4.03 -12.74
CA GLU A 194 -7.13 5.45 -13.17
C GLU A 194 -5.65 5.88 -13.08
N SER A 195 -4.81 4.92 -12.69
CA SER A 195 -3.42 5.04 -12.31
C SER A 195 -2.52 5.50 -13.47
N VAL A 196 -1.69 6.52 -13.20
CA VAL A 196 -0.56 7.06 -14.00
C VAL A 196 -0.84 8.35 -14.77
N ASN A 197 -2.09 8.83 -14.89
CA ASN A 197 -2.32 10.11 -15.58
C ASN A 197 -1.73 11.34 -14.87
N TRP A 198 -1.32 11.23 -13.60
CA TRP A 198 -0.65 12.30 -12.86
C TRP A 198 0.88 12.26 -12.95
N LEU A 199 1.46 11.16 -13.44
CA LEU A 199 2.90 10.89 -13.39
C LEU A 199 3.40 10.35 -14.73
N GLN A 200 4.39 10.98 -15.35
CA GLN A 200 5.15 10.35 -16.42
C GLN A 200 6.29 9.55 -15.80
N LEU A 201 6.26 8.23 -16.01
CA LEU A 201 7.13 7.27 -15.35
C LEU A 201 7.83 6.35 -16.37
N PRO A 202 8.93 5.68 -15.97
CA PRO A 202 9.46 4.58 -16.76
C PRO A 202 8.36 3.52 -16.97
N LYS A 203 8.26 3.00 -18.20
CA LYS A 203 7.18 2.08 -18.61
C LYS A 203 6.98 0.91 -17.65
N ALA A 204 8.07 0.25 -17.22
CA ALA A 204 7.99 -0.90 -16.32
C ALA A 204 7.45 -0.53 -14.93
N THR A 205 7.75 0.67 -14.43
CA THR A 205 7.26 1.18 -13.15
C THR A 205 5.75 1.44 -13.21
N ALA A 206 5.29 2.12 -14.26
CA ALA A 206 3.87 2.35 -14.50
C ALA A 206 3.11 1.02 -14.66
N GLU A 207 3.62 0.12 -15.51
CA GLU A 207 2.98 -1.15 -15.82
C GLU A 207 2.82 -2.05 -14.59
N VAL A 208 3.84 -2.14 -13.71
CA VAL A 208 3.71 -2.93 -12.48
C VAL A 208 2.72 -2.28 -11.51
N PHE A 209 2.76 -0.96 -11.35
CA PHE A 209 1.83 -0.26 -10.46
C PHE A 209 0.38 -0.41 -10.91
N GLU A 210 0.08 -0.24 -12.19
CA GLU A 210 -1.28 -0.41 -12.75
C GLU A 210 -1.85 -1.82 -12.49
N HIS A 211 -0.99 -2.85 -12.52
CA HIS A 211 -1.43 -4.23 -12.32
C HIS A 211 -1.51 -4.63 -10.84
N THR A 212 -0.66 -4.07 -9.98
CA THR A 212 -0.46 -4.57 -8.61
C THR A 212 -0.80 -3.57 -7.51
N GLY A 213 -0.88 -2.28 -7.82
CA GLY A 213 -0.93 -1.21 -6.82
C GLY A 213 0.39 -0.99 -6.06
N VAL A 214 1.47 -1.67 -6.47
CA VAL A 214 2.80 -1.59 -5.83
C VAL A 214 3.77 -0.91 -6.78
N TRP A 215 4.46 0.12 -6.30
CA TRP A 215 5.46 0.81 -7.11
C TRP A 215 6.67 -0.08 -7.34
N PHE A 216 7.17 -0.12 -8.57
CA PHE A 216 8.40 -0.84 -8.87
C PHE A 216 9.47 0.06 -9.47
N PHE A 217 10.48 0.39 -8.66
CA PHE A 217 11.60 1.21 -9.08
C PHE A 217 12.73 0.31 -9.58
N VAL A 218 13.37 0.70 -10.69
CA VAL A 218 14.46 -0.04 -11.41
C VAL A 218 13.97 -1.13 -12.41
N GLY A 219 12.72 -1.05 -12.87
CA GLY A 219 12.08 -2.16 -13.60
C GLY A 219 12.66 -2.60 -14.94
N ALA A 220 13.55 -1.83 -15.57
CA ALA A 220 14.15 -2.22 -16.85
C ALA A 220 15.37 -3.16 -16.75
N LEU A 221 15.85 -3.49 -15.54
CA LEU A 221 16.89 -4.52 -15.35
C LEU A 221 16.32 -5.93 -15.27
N HIS A 222 15.07 -6.04 -14.86
CA HIS A 222 14.38 -7.31 -14.70
C HIS A 222 13.78 -7.74 -16.04
N SER A 223 13.99 -9.01 -16.40
CA SER A 223 13.37 -9.59 -17.59
C SER A 223 11.85 -9.64 -17.45
N LYS A 224 11.15 -9.90 -18.57
CA LYS A 224 9.70 -10.07 -18.55
C LYS A 224 9.25 -11.16 -17.55
N GLU A 225 10.00 -12.25 -17.40
CA GLU A 225 9.64 -13.32 -16.44
C GLU A 225 9.63 -12.83 -14.99
N HIS A 226 10.56 -11.94 -14.61
CA HIS A 226 10.58 -11.33 -13.30
C HIS A 226 9.36 -10.42 -13.09
N ILE A 227 9.02 -9.60 -14.09
CA ILE A 227 7.85 -8.71 -14.04
C ILE A 227 6.57 -9.53 -13.89
N ASP A 228 6.43 -10.60 -14.68
CA ASP A 228 5.26 -11.50 -14.63
C ASP A 228 5.17 -12.21 -13.26
N THR A 229 6.31 -12.57 -12.66
CA THR A 229 6.38 -13.12 -11.28
C THR A 229 5.90 -12.11 -10.25
N LEU A 230 6.41 -10.86 -10.29
CA LEU A 230 6.01 -9.81 -9.36
C LEU A 230 4.50 -9.49 -9.49
N LYS A 231 4.02 -9.37 -10.72
CA LYS A 231 2.58 -9.16 -11.00
C LYS A 231 1.75 -10.30 -10.42
N SER A 232 2.12 -11.55 -10.70
CA SER A 232 1.41 -12.72 -10.18
C SER A 232 1.34 -12.72 -8.66
N LEU A 233 2.43 -12.36 -7.98
CA LEU A 233 2.51 -12.37 -6.52
C LEU A 233 1.65 -11.28 -5.87
N PHE A 234 1.83 -10.03 -6.31
CA PHE A 234 1.15 -8.87 -5.70
C PHE A 234 -0.30 -8.69 -6.17
N VAL A 235 -0.72 -9.36 -7.25
CA VAL A 235 -2.15 -9.53 -7.56
C VAL A 235 -2.78 -10.62 -6.69
N ALA A 236 -2.05 -11.70 -6.41
CA ALA A 236 -2.59 -12.83 -5.66
C ALA A 236 -2.80 -12.53 -4.17
N ILE A 237 -1.98 -11.65 -3.59
CA ILE A 237 -2.02 -11.29 -2.18
C ILE A 237 -2.44 -9.83 -2.08
N PRO A 238 -3.53 -9.49 -1.38
CA PRO A 238 -4.02 -8.12 -1.34
C PRO A 238 -3.13 -7.21 -0.48
N LEU A 239 -3.08 -5.92 -0.83
CA LEU A 239 -2.32 -4.89 -0.12
C LEU A 239 -2.68 -4.77 1.37
N SER A 240 -3.92 -5.07 1.75
CA SER A 240 -4.34 -5.11 3.16
C SER A 240 -3.54 -6.13 3.97
N VAL A 241 -3.18 -7.27 3.36
CA VAL A 241 -2.43 -8.36 3.97
C VAL A 241 -0.93 -8.09 3.97
N HIS A 242 -0.32 -7.74 2.82
CA HIS A 242 1.13 -7.56 2.73
C HIS A 242 1.63 -6.15 3.06
N GLY A 243 0.86 -5.09 2.81
CA GLY A 243 1.23 -3.70 3.09
C GLY A 243 2.45 -3.15 2.34
N VAL A 244 3.10 -3.94 1.49
CA VAL A 244 4.17 -3.49 0.59
C VAL A 244 3.63 -2.49 -0.43
N VAL A 245 4.16 -1.27 -0.43
CA VAL A 245 3.76 -0.17 -1.34
C VAL A 245 4.81 0.12 -2.41
N ALA A 246 6.05 -0.32 -2.20
CA ALA A 246 7.12 -0.15 -3.17
C ALA A 246 8.13 -1.30 -3.13
N LEU A 247 8.66 -1.61 -4.31
CA LEU A 247 9.73 -2.56 -4.58
C LEU A 247 10.93 -1.79 -5.13
N TYR A 248 12.12 -2.11 -4.65
CA TYR A 248 13.35 -1.44 -5.09
C TYR A 248 14.53 -2.41 -5.14
N LEU A 249 15.53 -2.04 -5.94
CA LEU A 249 16.83 -2.68 -6.00
C LEU A 249 17.88 -1.79 -5.35
N LEU A 250 18.40 -2.21 -4.20
CA LEU A 250 19.36 -1.44 -3.42
C LEU A 250 20.60 -1.03 -4.25
N GLU A 251 21.11 -1.95 -5.07
CA GLU A 251 22.33 -1.77 -5.86
C GLU A 251 22.20 -0.65 -6.91
N PHE A 252 20.97 -0.26 -7.27
CA PHE A 252 20.71 0.67 -8.37
C PHE A 252 20.02 1.95 -7.94
N THR A 253 19.22 1.91 -6.88
CA THR A 253 18.67 3.12 -6.30
C THR A 253 19.70 3.84 -5.43
N GLY A 254 20.62 3.11 -4.80
CA GLY A 254 21.50 3.66 -3.76
C GLY A 254 20.71 4.13 -2.53
N VAL A 255 19.46 3.66 -2.39
CA VAL A 255 18.54 4.02 -1.31
C VAL A 255 18.19 2.76 -0.55
N THR A 256 18.50 2.73 0.75
CA THR A 256 18.03 1.65 1.63
C THR A 256 16.65 1.98 2.20
N SER A 257 15.86 0.96 2.55
CA SER A 257 14.59 1.14 3.27
C SER A 257 14.76 1.81 4.64
N LYS A 258 15.94 1.74 5.25
CA LYS A 258 16.27 2.43 6.51
C LYS A 258 16.48 3.93 6.32
N GLU A 259 16.90 4.33 5.12
CA GLU A 259 17.26 5.72 4.82
C GLU A 259 16.12 6.49 4.15
N LEU A 260 15.14 5.79 3.55
CA LEU A 260 13.90 6.38 3.07
C LEU A 260 12.77 6.01 4.04
N ALA A 261 12.58 6.85 5.06
CA ALA A 261 11.45 6.68 5.98
C ALA A 261 10.15 7.02 5.22
N LEU A 262 9.29 6.01 5.02
CA LEU A 262 7.97 6.23 4.43
C LEU A 262 7.16 7.17 5.32
N ARG A 263 6.60 8.22 4.71
CA ARG A 263 5.74 9.21 5.39
C ARG A 263 4.25 8.89 5.28
N VAL A 264 3.91 7.87 4.51
CA VAL A 264 2.57 7.26 4.41
C VAL A 264 2.62 5.79 4.86
N PRO A 265 1.49 5.19 5.27
CA PRO A 265 1.46 3.80 5.70
C PRO A 265 1.90 2.85 4.59
N GLY A 266 2.81 1.93 4.92
CA GLY A 266 3.28 0.92 3.98
C GLY A 266 4.63 0.35 4.38
N THR A 267 5.14 -0.53 3.53
CA THR A 267 6.50 -1.07 3.65
C THR A 267 7.15 -1.08 2.29
N MET A 268 8.46 -0.85 2.25
CA MET A 268 9.25 -1.05 1.04
C MET A 268 9.98 -2.38 1.12
N LEU A 269 9.97 -3.13 0.02
CA LEU A 269 10.62 -4.42 -0.07
C LEU A 269 11.81 -4.32 -1.04
N ASN A 270 12.99 -4.73 -0.55
CA ASN A 270 14.13 -4.93 -1.42
C ASN A 270 13.93 -6.24 -2.19
N ILE A 271 14.03 -6.16 -3.52
CA ILE A 271 13.96 -7.35 -4.37
C ILE A 271 15.38 -7.80 -4.73
N PRO A 272 15.63 -9.10 -4.90
CA PRO A 272 16.93 -9.58 -5.34
C PRO A 272 17.15 -9.33 -6.84
N PHE A 273 18.41 -9.21 -7.25
CA PHE A 273 18.81 -9.22 -8.66
C PHE A 273 19.50 -10.56 -8.99
N ILE A 274 18.69 -11.55 -9.36
CA ILE A 274 19.14 -12.92 -9.68
C ILE A 274 18.39 -13.39 -10.93
N ASN A 275 19.09 -14.02 -11.87
CA ASN A 275 18.49 -14.56 -13.10
C ASN A 275 17.46 -15.67 -12.77
N MET A 276 16.31 -15.65 -13.44
CA MET A 276 15.23 -16.66 -13.33
C MET A 276 15.67 -18.08 -13.68
N GLU A 277 16.77 -18.25 -14.41
CA GLU A 277 17.35 -19.56 -14.73
C GLU A 277 18.04 -20.24 -13.53
N VAL A 278 18.39 -19.48 -12.49
CA VAL A 278 18.93 -20.06 -11.25
C VAL A 278 17.76 -20.69 -10.50
N LEU A 279 17.77 -22.01 -10.38
CA LEU A 279 16.70 -22.77 -9.74
C LEU A 279 17.07 -23.15 -8.31
N ARG A 280 16.11 -22.97 -7.40
CA ARG A 280 16.17 -23.50 -6.04
C ARG A 280 15.46 -24.84 -5.98
N GLU A 281 16.12 -25.84 -5.40
CA GLU A 281 15.42 -27.06 -4.99
C GLU A 281 14.52 -26.76 -3.80
N THR A 282 13.24 -27.07 -3.95
CA THR A 282 12.26 -26.88 -2.89
C THR A 282 12.36 -28.06 -1.94
N ILE A 283 13.00 -27.85 -0.78
CA ILE A 283 13.04 -28.83 0.29
C ILE A 283 11.62 -28.92 0.87
N GLY A 284 10.86 -29.91 0.40
CA GLY A 284 9.53 -30.23 0.90
C GLY A 284 9.58 -30.96 2.24
N VAL A 285 8.43 -30.95 2.94
CA VAL A 285 8.18 -31.82 4.08
C VAL A 285 7.90 -33.23 3.55
N SER A 286 8.89 -34.12 3.68
CA SER A 286 8.97 -35.47 3.08
C SER A 286 9.01 -35.49 1.53
N ASP A 287 9.38 -36.63 0.93
CA ASP A 287 9.67 -36.90 -0.50
C ASP A 287 8.49 -36.64 -1.48
N SER A 288 7.81 -35.50 -1.37
CA SER A 288 6.68 -35.14 -2.22
C SER A 288 7.12 -34.61 -3.56
N PRO A 289 6.54 -35.11 -4.67
CA PRO A 289 6.94 -34.79 -6.03
C PRO A 289 6.33 -33.50 -6.61
N LEU A 290 5.51 -32.75 -5.86
CA LEU A 290 4.56 -31.79 -6.46
C LEU A 290 5.19 -30.48 -6.97
N ILE A 291 6.29 -30.00 -6.39
CA ILE A 291 7.16 -28.99 -7.01
C ILE A 291 8.59 -29.38 -6.64
N LYS A 292 9.45 -29.59 -7.63
CA LYS A 292 10.86 -29.97 -7.38
C LYS A 292 11.79 -28.77 -7.35
N THR A 293 11.47 -27.76 -8.16
CA THR A 293 12.27 -26.55 -8.29
C THR A 293 11.41 -25.35 -8.65
N ILE A 294 11.81 -24.18 -8.14
CA ILE A 294 11.31 -22.87 -8.57
C ILE A 294 12.50 -21.94 -8.84
N PRO A 295 12.32 -20.83 -9.57
CA PRO A 295 13.37 -19.82 -9.68
C PRO A 295 13.81 -19.31 -8.30
N GLU A 296 15.12 -19.18 -8.08
CA GLU A 296 15.73 -18.65 -6.86
C GLU A 296 15.21 -17.24 -6.56
N PHE A 297 15.03 -16.42 -7.60
CA PHE A 297 14.39 -15.11 -7.50
C PHE A 297 13.01 -15.20 -6.83
N THR A 298 12.16 -16.11 -7.29
CA THR A 298 10.84 -16.34 -6.72
C THR A 298 10.96 -16.79 -5.26
N ALA A 299 11.82 -17.77 -4.97
CA ALA A 299 11.98 -18.30 -3.62
C ALA A 299 12.35 -17.20 -2.61
N MET A 300 13.37 -16.40 -2.93
CA MET A 300 13.78 -15.27 -2.08
C MET A 300 12.69 -14.22 -1.91
N LEU A 301 11.92 -13.96 -2.98
CA LEU A 301 10.81 -13.03 -2.92
C LEU A 301 9.69 -13.54 -2.00
N LEU A 302 9.37 -14.84 -2.02
CA LEU A 302 8.40 -15.46 -1.11
C LEU A 302 8.89 -15.40 0.34
N GLU A 303 10.18 -15.64 0.60
CA GLU A 303 10.79 -15.53 1.94
C GLU A 303 10.67 -14.10 2.48
N HIS A 304 11.07 -13.11 1.69
CA HIS A 304 10.98 -11.70 2.06
C HIS A 304 9.53 -11.26 2.27
N LEU A 305 8.61 -11.67 1.38
CA LEU A 305 7.20 -11.31 1.49
C LEU A 305 6.55 -11.95 2.73
N SER A 306 6.84 -13.22 3.02
CA SER A 306 6.36 -13.89 4.22
C SER A 306 6.77 -13.12 5.48
N ALA A 307 8.05 -12.74 5.59
CA ALA A 307 8.54 -11.98 6.73
C ALA A 307 7.85 -10.62 6.89
N VAL A 308 7.59 -9.91 5.78
CA VAL A 308 6.86 -8.64 5.80
C VAL A 308 5.41 -8.83 6.23
N VAL A 309 4.71 -9.82 5.67
CA VAL A 309 3.32 -10.12 6.01
C VAL A 309 3.20 -10.43 7.50
N HIS A 310 4.03 -11.33 8.03
CA HIS A 310 4.03 -11.66 9.45
C HIS A 310 4.29 -10.44 10.33
N THR A 311 5.33 -9.65 10.02
CA THR A 311 5.66 -8.44 10.78
C THR A 311 4.46 -7.49 10.83
N ARG A 312 3.81 -7.26 9.67
CA ARG A 312 2.63 -6.40 9.57
C ARG A 312 1.45 -6.96 10.33
N GLN A 313 1.11 -8.23 10.12
CA GLN A 313 -0.04 -8.86 10.75
C GLN A 313 0.12 -8.89 12.27
N TYR A 314 1.32 -9.11 12.81
CA TYR A 314 1.56 -9.06 14.25
C TYR A 314 1.40 -7.66 14.85
N GLN A 315 1.74 -6.61 14.10
CA GLN A 315 1.49 -5.23 14.52
C GLN A 315 -0.01 -4.89 14.53
N LEU A 316 -0.76 -5.38 13.52
CA LEU A 316 -2.20 -5.16 13.42
C LEU A 316 -3.02 -6.07 14.36
N ARG A 317 -2.48 -7.25 14.69
CA ARG A 317 -3.12 -8.31 15.47
C ARG A 317 -2.23 -8.76 16.64
N PRO A 318 -2.10 -7.94 17.71
CA PRO A 318 -1.33 -8.34 18.90
C PRO A 318 -1.85 -9.63 19.56
N ASP A 319 -3.14 -9.96 19.38
CA ASP A 319 -3.76 -11.19 19.86
C ASP A 319 -3.22 -12.44 19.14
N LEU A 320 -3.05 -12.37 17.81
CA LEU A 320 -2.47 -13.45 17.01
C LEU A 320 -1.00 -13.66 17.38
N TYR A 321 -0.25 -12.56 17.54
CA TYR A 321 1.14 -12.59 18.00
C TYR A 321 1.28 -13.33 19.34
N GLN A 322 0.49 -12.95 20.35
CA GLN A 322 0.52 -13.60 21.66
C GLN A 322 0.17 -15.10 21.59
N ARG A 323 -0.79 -15.46 20.72
CA ARG A 323 -1.24 -16.84 20.53
C ARG A 323 -0.13 -17.73 19.96
N ILE A 324 0.61 -17.23 18.97
CA ILE A 324 1.77 -17.91 18.39
C ILE A 324 2.85 -18.14 19.45
N TYR A 325 3.17 -17.10 20.23
CA TYR A 325 4.14 -17.23 21.31
C TYR A 325 3.71 -18.23 22.38
N ARG A 326 2.43 -18.21 22.75
CA ARG A 326 1.85 -19.17 23.70
C ARG A 326 1.94 -20.59 23.16
N PHE A 327 1.60 -20.80 21.90
CA PHE A 327 1.69 -22.10 21.25
C PHE A 327 3.12 -22.65 21.26
N PHE A 328 4.10 -21.89 20.76
CA PHE A 328 5.49 -22.36 20.74
C PHE A 328 6.10 -22.50 22.14
N SER A 329 5.64 -21.73 23.13
CA SER A 329 6.06 -21.91 24.52
C SER A 329 5.50 -23.22 25.10
N LEU A 330 4.24 -23.55 24.80
CA LEU A 330 3.64 -24.83 25.19
C LEU A 330 4.40 -26.01 24.56
N MET A 331 4.76 -25.92 23.28
CA MET A 331 5.51 -26.96 22.56
C MET A 331 6.94 -27.19 23.07
N LYS A 332 7.52 -26.24 23.82
CA LYS A 332 8.80 -26.47 24.54
C LYS A 332 8.61 -27.34 25.78
N ILE A 333 7.48 -27.19 26.46
CA ILE A 333 7.14 -27.96 27.66
C ILE A 333 6.67 -29.35 27.25
N ILE A 334 5.89 -29.41 26.17
CA ILE A 334 5.30 -30.65 25.68
C ILE A 334 5.56 -30.80 24.17
N PRO A 335 6.72 -31.37 23.81
CA PRO A 335 7.12 -31.48 22.43
C PRO A 335 6.24 -32.46 21.67
N ASP A 336 5.71 -32.00 20.54
CA ASP A 336 5.16 -32.88 19.52
C ASP A 336 6.30 -33.32 18.58
N PRO A 337 6.46 -34.62 18.29
CA PRO A 337 7.56 -35.10 17.45
C PRO A 337 7.38 -34.77 15.96
N MET A 338 6.16 -34.49 15.50
CA MET A 338 5.87 -34.14 14.10
C MET A 338 6.06 -32.66 13.83
N LEU A 339 5.82 -31.78 14.80
CA LEU A 339 6.01 -30.34 14.63
C LEU A 339 7.44 -29.95 14.20
N PRO A 340 8.53 -30.52 14.75
CA PRO A 340 9.89 -30.31 14.26
C PRO A 340 10.11 -30.70 12.79
N SER A 341 9.33 -31.63 12.23
CA SER A 341 9.50 -32.10 10.85
C SER A 341 9.13 -31.03 9.80
N LEU A 342 8.35 -30.01 10.18
CA LEU A 342 8.11 -28.82 9.36
C LEU A 342 9.36 -27.98 9.12
N PHE A 343 10.33 -28.06 10.02
CA PHE A 343 11.40 -27.09 10.11
C PHE A 343 12.76 -27.75 9.86
N PRO A 344 13.65 -27.15 9.05
CA PRO A 344 15.03 -27.57 8.98
C PRO A 344 15.69 -27.56 10.37
N GLN A 345 16.72 -28.38 10.58
CA GLN A 345 17.31 -28.57 11.91
C GLN A 345 17.79 -27.26 12.57
N HIS A 346 18.27 -26.29 11.79
CA HIS A 346 18.73 -25.00 12.30
C HIS A 346 17.58 -24.12 12.85
N PHE A 347 16.33 -24.38 12.47
CA PHE A 347 15.15 -23.67 12.98
C PHE A 347 14.69 -24.14 14.37
N HIS A 348 15.26 -25.20 14.93
CA HIS A 348 14.91 -25.66 16.27
C HIS A 348 15.33 -24.68 17.39
N LEU A 349 16.27 -23.76 17.13
CA LEU A 349 16.76 -22.79 18.12
C LEU A 349 16.34 -21.34 17.83
N VAL A 350 15.59 -21.10 16.74
CA VAL A 350 15.12 -19.77 16.36
C VAL A 350 13.87 -19.35 17.12
N THR A 351 13.52 -18.08 17.02
CA THR A 351 12.32 -17.49 17.64
C THR A 351 11.02 -18.02 17.02
N PRO A 352 9.87 -17.94 17.73
CA PRO A 352 8.56 -18.25 17.16
C PRO A 352 8.26 -17.48 15.87
N GLU A 353 8.69 -16.22 15.79
CA GLU A 353 8.52 -15.36 14.61
C GLU A 353 9.27 -15.93 13.41
N GLU A 354 10.54 -16.27 13.57
CA GLU A 354 11.36 -16.86 12.49
C GLU A 354 10.78 -18.19 11.99
N ARG A 355 10.22 -19.01 12.89
CA ARG A 355 9.53 -20.25 12.50
C ARG A 355 8.26 -19.97 11.69
N MET A 356 7.44 -19.02 12.13
CA MET A 356 6.24 -18.65 11.38
C MET A 356 6.58 -18.01 10.02
N ASN A 357 7.61 -17.17 9.95
CA ASN A 357 8.08 -16.62 8.67
C ASN A 357 8.47 -17.74 7.68
N TYR A 358 9.15 -18.78 8.17
CA TYR A 358 9.47 -19.95 7.34
C TYR A 358 8.24 -20.76 6.97
N LEU A 359 7.30 -20.95 7.91
CA LEU A 359 6.03 -21.63 7.62
C LEU A 359 5.22 -20.87 6.56
N GLY A 360 5.19 -19.55 6.60
CA GLY A 360 4.56 -18.74 5.55
C GLY A 360 5.26 -18.80 4.22
N TYR A 361 6.59 -18.97 4.20
CA TYR A 361 7.28 -19.29 2.95
C TYR A 361 6.80 -20.64 2.39
N LEU A 362 6.68 -21.68 3.23
CA LEU A 362 6.12 -22.98 2.82
C LEU A 362 4.65 -22.88 2.39
N TRP A 363 3.86 -22.04 3.06
CA TRP A 363 2.46 -21.77 2.72
C TRP A 363 2.32 -21.13 1.34
N LEU A 364 3.13 -20.10 1.05
CA LEU A 364 3.20 -19.46 -0.26
C LEU A 364 3.68 -20.43 -1.33
N LEU A 365 4.64 -21.30 -1.00
CA LEU A 365 5.19 -22.27 -1.92
C LEU A 365 4.15 -23.30 -2.35
N ASN A 366 3.49 -23.96 -1.39
CA ASN A 366 2.46 -24.97 -1.65
C ASN A 366 1.60 -25.27 -0.40
N SER A 367 0.74 -24.33 -0.02
CA SER A 367 -0.23 -24.53 1.08
C SER A 367 -1.15 -25.73 0.89
N HIS A 368 -1.48 -26.09 -0.35
CA HIS A 368 -2.37 -27.21 -0.66
C HIS A 368 -1.76 -28.53 -0.19
N TYR A 369 -0.52 -28.78 -0.61
CA TYR A 369 0.25 -29.95 -0.17
C TYR A 369 0.51 -29.90 1.34
N LEU A 370 0.84 -28.73 1.88
CA LEU A 370 1.12 -28.56 3.31
C LEU A 370 -0.09 -28.92 4.18
N LEU A 371 -1.31 -28.54 3.75
CA LEU A 371 -2.56 -28.91 4.41
C LEU A 371 -2.88 -30.40 4.25
N GLU A 372 -2.73 -30.96 3.04
CA GLU A 372 -2.96 -32.38 2.79
C GLU A 372 -2.05 -33.26 3.67
N TRP A 373 -0.77 -32.92 3.73
CA TRP A 373 0.19 -33.58 4.60
C TRP A 373 -0.17 -33.40 6.08
N GLY A 374 -0.46 -32.17 6.51
CA GLY A 374 -0.85 -31.89 7.89
C GLY A 374 -2.08 -32.68 8.33
N ILE A 375 -3.10 -32.77 7.47
CA ILE A 375 -4.32 -33.55 7.72
C ILE A 375 -3.97 -35.04 7.86
N THR A 376 -3.15 -35.56 6.94
CA THR A 376 -2.73 -36.96 6.95
C THR A 376 -2.00 -37.32 8.25
N GLU A 377 -1.09 -36.47 8.71
CA GLU A 377 -0.38 -36.70 9.99
C GLU A 377 -1.30 -36.62 11.20
N VAL A 378 -2.32 -35.76 11.18
CA VAL A 378 -3.31 -35.74 12.28
C VAL A 378 -4.19 -36.99 12.28
N GLU A 379 -4.64 -37.44 11.11
CA GLU A 379 -5.47 -38.64 10.99
C GLU A 379 -4.70 -39.92 11.35
N LEU A 380 -3.40 -39.99 11.04
CA LEU A 380 -2.56 -41.17 11.27
C LEU A 380 -1.87 -41.18 12.65
N MET A 381 -1.34 -40.04 13.08
CA MET A 381 -0.46 -39.93 14.26
C MET A 381 -1.02 -39.02 15.35
N GLN A 382 -2.25 -38.52 15.18
CA GLN A 382 -2.88 -37.58 16.10
C GLN A 382 -2.06 -36.29 16.34
N ALA A 383 -1.29 -35.86 15.33
CA ALA A 383 -0.43 -34.67 15.34
C ALA A 383 -1.21 -33.32 15.37
N ARG A 384 -2.12 -33.13 16.32
CA ARG A 384 -2.95 -31.91 16.45
C ARG A 384 -2.14 -30.60 16.53
N PRO A 385 -0.98 -30.53 17.22
CA PRO A 385 -0.15 -29.32 17.24
C PRO A 385 0.30 -28.87 15.86
N LEU A 386 0.58 -29.82 14.96
CA LEU A 386 0.95 -29.53 13.59
C LEU A 386 -0.16 -28.76 12.86
N MET A 387 -1.37 -29.31 12.89
CA MET A 387 -2.54 -28.69 12.26
C MET A 387 -2.88 -27.33 12.87
N PHE A 388 -2.77 -27.20 14.19
CA PHE A 388 -2.98 -25.91 14.84
C PHE A 388 -1.99 -24.85 14.34
N THR A 389 -0.74 -25.22 14.07
CA THR A 389 0.25 -24.30 13.49
C THR A 389 -0.14 -23.85 12.08
N LEU A 390 -0.69 -24.76 11.27
CA LEU A 390 -1.22 -24.42 9.93
C LEU A 390 -2.44 -23.51 10.00
N LEU A 391 -3.30 -23.66 11.02
CA LEU A 391 -4.42 -22.75 11.25
C LEU A 391 -3.97 -21.36 11.70
N LEU A 392 -2.90 -21.25 12.49
CA LEU A 392 -2.27 -19.97 12.82
C LEU A 392 -1.75 -19.26 11.57
N GLU A 393 -1.10 -20.01 10.67
CA GLU A 393 -0.63 -19.51 9.38
C GLU A 393 -1.81 -19.02 8.52
N ALA A 394 -2.88 -19.83 8.43
CA ALA A 394 -4.09 -19.44 7.72
C ALA A 394 -4.72 -18.15 8.27
N ASP A 395 -4.67 -17.92 9.61
CA ASP A 395 -5.12 -16.67 10.24
C ASP A 395 -4.25 -15.47 9.83
N VAL A 396 -2.93 -15.64 9.74
CA VAL A 396 -2.01 -14.59 9.24
C VAL A 396 -2.43 -14.16 7.83
N TRP A 397 -2.60 -15.12 6.91
CA TRP A 397 -2.90 -14.81 5.50
C TRP A 397 -4.34 -14.38 5.22
N SER A 398 -5.27 -14.63 6.14
CA SER A 398 -6.67 -14.27 5.99
C SER A 398 -6.96 -12.77 6.15
N GLY A 399 -6.07 -12.01 6.79
CA GLY A 399 -6.29 -10.58 7.05
C GLY A 399 -7.61 -10.26 7.78
N LEU A 400 -8.02 -11.11 8.74
CA LEU A 400 -9.32 -11.07 9.47
C LEU A 400 -10.56 -11.52 8.68
N GLU A 401 -10.43 -11.90 7.41
CA GLU A 401 -11.58 -12.39 6.64
C GLU A 401 -11.99 -13.81 7.05
N ASP A 402 -13.22 -14.22 6.70
CA ASP A 402 -13.71 -15.60 6.86
C ASP A 402 -13.18 -16.53 5.75
N THR A 403 -12.22 -16.06 4.95
CA THR A 403 -11.54 -16.84 3.91
C THR A 403 -10.04 -16.60 3.96
N THR A 404 -9.27 -17.55 3.45
CA THR A 404 -7.84 -17.39 3.20
C THR A 404 -7.49 -17.91 1.81
N SER A 405 -6.35 -17.47 1.31
CA SER A 405 -5.80 -17.94 0.05
C SER A 405 -4.88 -19.14 0.30
N LEU A 406 -5.09 -20.18 -0.49
CA LEU A 406 -4.19 -21.30 -0.70
C LEU A 406 -3.36 -21.01 -1.94
N PHE A 407 -2.04 -21.07 -1.79
CA PHE A 407 -1.07 -20.75 -2.81
C PHE A 407 -0.33 -21.98 -3.34
N LEU A 408 0.11 -21.87 -4.60
CA LEU A 408 1.01 -22.78 -5.28
C LEU A 408 1.95 -21.99 -6.20
N ALA A 409 3.25 -21.99 -5.90
CA ALA A 409 4.26 -21.40 -6.78
C ALA A 409 4.68 -22.40 -7.86
N ASN A 410 4.48 -22.07 -9.13
CA ASN A 410 4.82 -22.97 -10.23
C ASN A 410 6.30 -22.88 -10.64
N THR A 411 6.73 -23.75 -11.56
CA THR A 411 8.11 -23.80 -12.06
C THR A 411 8.52 -22.56 -12.87
N GLU A 412 7.57 -21.73 -13.31
CA GLU A 412 7.84 -20.44 -13.97
C GLU A 412 8.01 -19.30 -12.95
N GLY A 413 7.83 -19.58 -11.66
CA GLY A 413 7.89 -18.58 -10.60
C GLY A 413 6.59 -17.82 -10.35
N LYS A 414 5.49 -18.18 -11.02
CA LYS A 414 4.17 -17.54 -10.82
C LYS A 414 3.44 -18.16 -9.63
N LEU A 415 2.68 -17.33 -8.94
CA LEU A 415 1.85 -17.74 -7.81
C LEU A 415 0.41 -17.98 -8.27
N LEU A 416 -0.04 -19.22 -8.15
CA LEU A 416 -1.42 -19.62 -8.34
C LEU A 416 -2.15 -19.52 -7.00
N LEU A 417 -3.43 -19.13 -7.04
CA LEU A 417 -4.26 -18.96 -5.86
C LEU A 417 -5.58 -19.70 -5.98
N GLU A 418 -6.03 -20.25 -4.86
CA GLU A 418 -7.38 -20.75 -4.62
C GLU A 418 -7.86 -20.18 -3.28
N LYS A 419 -9.15 -19.83 -3.16
CA LYS A 419 -9.70 -19.38 -1.88
C LYS A 419 -10.36 -20.53 -1.15
N THR A 420 -10.16 -20.57 0.16
CA THR A 420 -10.90 -21.48 1.03
C THR A 420 -11.53 -20.77 2.22
N ALA A 421 -12.62 -21.35 2.74
CA ALA A 421 -13.33 -20.83 3.89
C ALA A 421 -12.61 -21.18 5.19
N LEU A 422 -12.63 -20.24 6.12
CA LEU A 422 -12.14 -20.39 7.48
C LEU A 422 -13.30 -20.41 8.46
N ARG A 423 -13.12 -21.15 9.55
CA ARG A 423 -13.97 -21.05 10.73
C ARG A 423 -13.23 -20.26 11.80
N ARG A 424 -13.92 -19.28 12.38
CA ARG A 424 -13.42 -18.48 13.49
C ARG A 424 -14.22 -18.71 14.76
N THR A 425 -13.56 -18.61 15.90
CA THR A 425 -14.17 -18.62 17.22
C THR A 425 -13.51 -17.60 18.13
N GLY A 426 -14.10 -17.29 19.28
CA GLY A 426 -13.57 -16.37 20.27
C GLY A 426 -14.52 -15.23 20.62
N PRO A 427 -14.12 -14.34 21.54
CA PRO A 427 -14.89 -13.14 21.85
C PRO A 427 -14.77 -12.10 20.73
N PRO A 428 -15.75 -11.19 20.59
CA PRO A 428 -15.65 -10.05 19.66
C PRO A 428 -14.35 -9.27 19.88
N GLY A 429 -13.62 -8.99 18.80
CA GLY A 429 -12.32 -8.30 18.86
C GLY A 429 -11.11 -9.21 19.14
N SER A 430 -11.29 -10.52 19.34
CA SER A 430 -10.20 -11.50 19.45
C SER A 430 -10.57 -12.84 18.80
N MET A 431 -11.31 -12.75 17.69
CA MET A 431 -11.69 -13.90 16.87
C MET A 431 -10.44 -14.50 16.22
N TYR A 432 -10.34 -15.82 16.24
CA TYR A 432 -9.20 -16.55 15.69
C TYR A 432 -9.65 -17.72 14.85
N VAL A 433 -8.82 -18.09 13.89
CA VAL A 433 -9.05 -19.27 13.06
C VAL A 433 -8.84 -20.53 13.90
N ASN A 434 -9.85 -21.38 13.93
CA ASN A 434 -9.77 -22.71 14.53
C ASN A 434 -10.26 -23.81 13.59
N GLY A 435 -10.59 -23.47 12.35
CA GLY A 435 -10.83 -24.48 11.34
C GLY A 435 -10.71 -23.95 9.93
N ILE A 436 -10.49 -24.88 9.01
CA ILE A 436 -10.30 -24.62 7.59
C ILE A 436 -11.10 -25.63 6.76
N ALA A 437 -11.76 -25.14 5.71
CA ALA A 437 -12.36 -26.01 4.71
C ALA A 437 -11.27 -26.53 3.76
N PHE A 438 -11.20 -27.83 3.53
CA PHE A 438 -10.25 -28.42 2.60
C PHE A 438 -10.77 -29.76 2.10
N SER A 439 -10.60 -30.05 0.81
CA SER A 439 -11.02 -31.33 0.19
C SER A 439 -12.45 -31.76 0.52
N GLY A 440 -13.38 -30.80 0.56
CA GLY A 440 -14.81 -31.04 0.83
C GLY A 440 -15.18 -31.29 2.30
N ARG A 441 -14.28 -31.09 3.25
CA ARG A 441 -14.50 -31.22 4.70
C ARG A 441 -14.05 -29.98 5.47
N ILE A 442 -14.52 -29.83 6.70
CA ILE A 442 -14.01 -28.82 7.64
C ILE A 442 -13.15 -29.53 8.67
N TYR A 443 -11.91 -29.07 8.79
CA TYR A 443 -10.94 -29.54 9.76
C TYR A 443 -10.86 -28.50 10.89
N GLN A 444 -11.26 -28.87 12.10
CA GLN A 444 -11.33 -27.97 13.26
C GLN A 444 -10.41 -28.46 14.39
N TYR A 445 -9.63 -27.54 14.94
CA TYR A 445 -8.73 -27.78 16.08
C TYR A 445 -8.65 -26.53 16.96
N ASP A 446 -8.92 -26.68 18.25
CA ASP A 446 -8.82 -25.62 19.24
C ASP A 446 -7.54 -25.73 20.08
N MET A 447 -7.02 -24.60 20.56
CA MET A 447 -5.83 -24.61 21.43
C MET A 447 -6.11 -25.37 22.74
N GLU A 448 -7.36 -25.37 23.21
CA GLU A 448 -7.79 -26.12 24.40
C GLU A 448 -7.70 -27.64 24.20
N ASP A 449 -7.84 -28.11 22.96
CA ASP A 449 -7.64 -29.53 22.61
C ASP A 449 -6.20 -29.99 22.84
N LEU A 450 -5.25 -29.04 22.83
CA LEU A 450 -3.84 -29.33 23.14
C LEU A 450 -3.64 -29.59 24.63
N ALA A 451 -4.49 -29.05 25.52
CA ALA A 451 -4.41 -29.32 26.95
C ALA A 451 -5.07 -30.67 27.34
N GLY A 452 -6.10 -31.08 26.59
CA GLY A 452 -6.81 -32.36 26.79
C GLY A 452 -6.03 -33.60 26.35
N TYR A 453 -4.98 -33.43 25.54
CA TYR A 453 -4.07 -34.51 25.09
C TYR A 453 -3.27 -35.18 26.23
N PHE A 454 -3.41 -34.69 27.47
CA PHE A 454 -2.61 -35.11 28.63
C PHE A 454 -3.43 -35.75 29.76
N HIS A 455 -4.70 -36.07 29.51
CA HIS A 455 -5.55 -36.77 30.48
C HIS A 455 -5.95 -38.20 30.09
N ASP A 456 -5.47 -38.70 28.96
CA ASP A 456 -5.63 -40.10 28.53
C ASP A 456 -4.32 -40.90 28.58
#